data_AF-Q8YIH9-F1
#
_entry.id   AF-Q8YIH9-F1
#
_cell.length_a   1.000
_cell.length_b   1.000
_cell.length_c   1.000
_cell.angle_alpha   90.00
_cell.angle_beta   90.00
_cell.angle_gamma   90.00
#
_symmetry.space_group_name_H-M   'P 1'
#
loop_
_entity.id
_entity.type
_entity.pdbx_description
1 polymer ?
#
loop_
_entity_poly.entity_id
_entity_poly.type
_entity_poly.pdbx_seq_one_letter_code
_entity_poly.pdbx_strand_id
1 'polypeptide(L)'
;MAIRVDSQVCHWHEGKVLIFDDAYEHEAWNHTDKTRVVLFVDFVKPLKFPARFINWCLMNLAIFTPFIKEGLDNHNEWEKKFYAEAEKLRNQSKA
;
A
#
# COMPACT_ATOMS: atom_id res chain seq x y z
N MET A 1 -8.55 2.90 17.10
CA MET A 1 -8.02 2.89 15.71
C MET A 1 -9.01 2.17 14.82
N ALA A 2 -9.40 2.76 13.71
CA ALA A 2 -10.44 2.20 12.85
C ALA A 2 -10.26 2.65 11.40
N ILE A 3 -10.80 1.88 10.47
CA ILE A 3 -11.01 2.27 9.08
C ILE A 3 -12.48 2.13 8.74
N ARG A 4 -13.06 3.14 8.14
CA ARG A 4 -14.34 3.02 7.46
C ARG A 4 -14.06 2.68 6.01
N VAL A 5 -14.75 1.67 5.48
CA VAL A 5 -14.75 1.30 4.08
C VAL A 5 -16.21 1.30 3.63
N ASP A 6 -16.55 2.25 2.76
CA ASP A 6 -17.92 2.55 2.39
C ASP A 6 -18.79 2.81 3.65
N SER A 7 -19.74 1.91 3.92
CA SER A 7 -20.69 1.96 5.04
C SER A 7 -20.24 1.15 6.27
N GLN A 8 -19.11 0.44 6.20
CA GLN A 8 -18.65 -0.47 7.25
C GLN A 8 -17.45 0.09 8.00
N VAL A 9 -17.50 0.04 9.33
CA VAL A 9 -16.37 0.41 10.20
C VAL A 9 -15.67 -0.84 10.69
N CYS A 10 -14.39 -0.95 10.37
CA CYS A 10 -13.51 -2.07 10.70
C CYS A 10 -12.40 -1.63 11.66
N HIS A 11 -11.92 -2.55 12.48
CA HIS A 11 -10.86 -2.31 13.47
C HIS A 11 -9.66 -3.24 13.22
N TRP A 12 -8.47 -2.65 13.17
CA TRP A 12 -7.24 -3.43 13.17
C TRP A 12 -6.99 -4.05 14.54
N HIS A 13 -6.51 -5.29 14.50
CA HIS A 13 -6.07 -6.03 15.66
C HIS A 13 -4.70 -6.61 15.34
N GLU A 14 -3.78 -6.54 16.30
CA GLU A 14 -2.43 -7.08 16.14
C GLU A 14 -2.49 -8.59 15.82
N GLY A 15 -1.65 -9.02 14.87
CA GLY A 15 -1.61 -10.40 14.39
C GLY A 15 -2.82 -10.84 13.55
N LYS A 16 -3.78 -9.95 13.26
CA LYS A 16 -4.93 -10.25 12.39
C LYS A 16 -4.83 -9.51 11.07
N VAL A 17 -5.46 -10.09 10.05
CA VAL A 17 -5.56 -9.52 8.71
C VAL A 17 -6.92 -8.87 8.52
N LEU A 18 -6.93 -7.69 7.92
CA LEU A 18 -8.13 -7.01 7.42
C LEU A 18 -7.98 -6.89 5.90
N ILE A 19 -8.90 -7.50 5.15
CA ILE A 19 -8.94 -7.42 3.68
C ILE A 19 -10.14 -6.56 3.31
N PHE A 20 -9.91 -5.55 2.47
CA PHE A 20 -10.95 -4.70 1.92
C PHE A 20 -10.58 -4.27 0.49
N ASP A 21 -11.56 -3.77 -0.24
CA ASP A 21 -11.37 -3.22 -1.59
C ASP A 21 -11.16 -1.70 -1.47
N ASP A 22 -9.97 -1.23 -1.82
CA ASP A 22 -9.53 0.16 -1.68
C ASP A 22 -10.18 1.10 -2.72
N ALA A 23 -10.85 0.54 -3.74
CA ALA A 23 -11.62 1.32 -4.71
C ALA A 23 -12.89 1.92 -4.09
N TYR A 24 -13.34 1.43 -2.93
CA TYR A 24 -14.41 2.06 -2.16
C TYR A 24 -13.88 3.24 -1.37
N GLU A 25 -14.73 4.24 -1.14
CA GLU A 25 -14.39 5.37 -0.27
C GLU A 25 -14.00 4.85 1.11
N HIS A 26 -12.79 5.18 1.55
CA HIS A 26 -12.27 4.70 2.81
C HIS A 26 -11.52 5.78 3.58
N GLU A 27 -11.61 5.70 4.90
CA GLU A 27 -11.04 6.70 5.81
C GLU A 27 -10.49 6.01 7.06
N ALA A 28 -9.23 6.30 7.40
CA ALA A 28 -8.51 5.68 8.50
C ALA A 28 -8.22 6.68 9.63
N TRP A 29 -8.56 6.32 10.87
CA TRP A 29 -8.32 7.18 12.04
C TRP A 29 -7.52 6.48 13.14
N ASN A 30 -6.64 7.27 13.76
CA ASN A 30 -5.94 6.90 14.98
C ASN A 30 -6.19 7.95 16.08
N HIS A 31 -7.22 7.72 16.91
CA HIS A 31 -7.54 8.56 18.08
C HIS A 31 -6.80 8.12 19.35
N THR A 32 -5.58 7.60 19.23
CA THR A 32 -4.76 7.20 20.37
C THR A 32 -3.38 7.85 20.27
N ASP A 33 -2.69 7.94 21.40
CA ASP A 33 -1.31 8.40 21.53
C ASP A 33 -0.29 7.34 21.08
N LYS A 34 -0.74 6.13 20.74
CA LYS A 34 0.11 5.02 20.35
C LYS A 34 0.37 5.00 18.85
N THR A 35 1.62 4.72 18.48
CA THR A 35 2.01 4.45 17.09
C THR A 35 1.35 3.17 16.59
N ARG A 36 0.73 3.25 15.41
CA ARG A 36 0.15 2.09 14.71
C ARG A 36 0.99 1.76 13.49
N VAL A 37 1.56 0.57 13.46
CA VAL A 37 2.25 0.01 12.29
C VAL A 37 1.35 -1.04 11.65
N VAL A 38 1.12 -0.92 10.35
CA VAL A 38 0.32 -1.87 9.55
C VAL A 38 1.15 -2.29 8.35
N LEU A 39 1.18 -3.58 8.06
CA LEU A 39 1.74 -4.10 6.81
C LEU A 39 0.65 -4.02 5.73
N PHE A 40 0.88 -3.19 4.71
CA PHE A 40 0.04 -3.12 3.52
C PHE A 40 0.50 -4.16 2.49
N VAL A 41 -0.44 -4.94 1.96
CA VAL A 41 -0.19 -5.94 0.92
C VAL A 41 -1.32 -5.88 -0.09
N ASP A 42 -1.01 -5.37 -1.28
CA ASP A 42 -1.95 -5.32 -2.40
C ASP A 42 -1.77 -6.54 -3.30
N PHE A 43 -2.88 -7.09 -3.77
CA PHE A 43 -2.88 -8.24 -4.67
C PHE A 43 -3.91 -8.05 -5.78
N VAL A 44 -3.69 -8.73 -6.90
CA VAL A 44 -4.56 -8.61 -8.07
C VAL A 44 -5.97 -9.10 -7.73
N LYS A 45 -6.98 -8.26 -8.02
CA LYS A 45 -8.39 -8.59 -7.79
C LYS A 45 -8.77 -9.89 -8.51
N PRO A 46 -9.39 -10.87 -7.83
CA PRO A 46 -9.80 -12.14 -8.44
C PRO A 46 -11.04 -11.94 -9.31
N LEU A 47 -10.83 -11.59 -10.57
CA LEU A 47 -11.90 -11.38 -11.55
C LEU A 47 -12.25 -12.68 -12.30
N LYS A 48 -13.49 -12.78 -12.77
CA LYS A 48 -13.95 -13.86 -13.67
C LYS A 48 -13.67 -13.50 -15.13
N PHE A 49 -13.65 -14.51 -16.01
CA PHE A 49 -13.61 -14.28 -17.46
C PHE A 49 -14.92 -13.60 -17.93
N PRO A 50 -14.88 -12.58 -18.82
CA PRO A 50 -13.71 -12.06 -19.53
C PRO A 50 -12.94 -10.93 -18.82
N ALA A 51 -13.47 -10.36 -17.74
CA ALA A 51 -12.88 -9.22 -17.03
C ALA A 51 -11.44 -9.47 -16.57
N ARG A 52 -11.11 -10.70 -16.16
CA ARG A 52 -9.74 -11.10 -15.81
C ARG A 52 -8.73 -10.88 -16.95
N PHE A 53 -9.12 -11.20 -18.17
CA PHE A 53 -8.25 -11.03 -19.35
C PHE A 53 -8.02 -9.56 -19.65
N ILE A 54 -9.08 -8.75 -19.62
CA ILE A 54 -9.00 -7.30 -19.81
C ILE A 54 -8.10 -6.66 -18.74
N ASN A 55 -8.31 -7.01 -17.47
CA ASN A 55 -7.48 -6.51 -16.36
C ASN A 55 -6.01 -6.88 -16.55
N TRP A 56 -5.71 -8.12 -16.95
CA TRP A 56 -4.35 -8.54 -17.25
C TRP A 56 -3.74 -7.70 -18.39
N CYS A 57 -4.46 -7.51 -19.50
CA CYS A 57 -3.97 -6.67 -20.60
C CYS A 57 -3.69 -5.23 -20.15
N LEU A 58 -4.61 -4.62 -19.41
CA LEU A 58 -4.45 -3.27 -18.88
C LEU A 58 -3.23 -3.15 -17.99
N MET A 59 -3.03 -4.06 -17.04
CA MET A 59 -1.88 -4.01 -16.13
C MET A 59 -0.54 -4.16 -16.85
N ASN A 60 -0.46 -5.05 -17.86
CA ASN A 60 0.76 -5.25 -18.62
C ASN A 60 1.06 -4.08 -19.58
N LEU A 61 0.03 -3.37 -20.04
CA LEU A 61 0.19 -2.22 -20.93
C LEU A 61 0.37 -0.90 -20.17
N ALA A 62 -0.16 -0.78 -18.96
CA ALA A 62 -0.12 0.44 -18.14
C ALA A 62 1.32 0.88 -17.82
N ILE A 63 2.26 -0.06 -17.71
CA ILE A 63 3.69 0.19 -17.44
C ILE A 63 4.34 1.03 -18.54
N PHE A 64 3.80 1.01 -19.77
CA PHE A 64 4.31 1.82 -20.88
C PHE A 64 3.80 3.27 -20.87
N THR A 65 2.91 3.62 -19.94
CA THR A 65 2.40 4.98 -19.84
C THR A 65 3.39 5.89 -19.09
N PRO A 66 3.60 7.14 -19.53
CA PRO A 66 4.51 8.07 -18.85
C PRO A 66 4.17 8.28 -17.37
N PHE A 67 2.87 8.33 -17.05
CA PHE A 67 2.36 8.53 -15.70
C PHE A 67 2.83 7.45 -14.71
N ILE A 68 2.75 6.17 -15.10
CA ILE A 68 3.18 5.06 -14.24
C ILE A 68 4.71 5.01 -14.16
N LYS A 69 5.40 5.26 -15.27
CA LYS A 69 6.86 5.25 -15.30
C LYS A 69 7.47 6.34 -14.40
N GLU A 70 6.96 7.56 -14.50
CA GLU A 70 7.39 8.68 -13.64
C GLU A 70 7.10 8.38 -12.17
N GLY A 71 5.93 7.83 -11.85
CA GLY A 71 5.61 7.38 -10.50
C GLY A 71 6.59 6.34 -9.96
N LEU A 72 6.95 5.36 -10.79
CA LEU A 72 7.93 4.31 -10.44
C LEU A 72 9.34 4.88 -10.24
N ASP A 73 9.79 5.77 -11.12
CA ASP A 73 11.11 6.39 -11.02
C ASP A 73 11.21 7.22 -9.73
N ASN A 74 10.20 8.03 -9.43
CA ASN A 74 10.10 8.79 -8.18
C ASN A 74 10.08 7.90 -6.93
N HIS A 75 9.34 6.79 -6.98
CA HIS A 75 9.29 5.82 -5.88
C HIS A 75 10.67 5.19 -5.64
N ASN A 76 11.36 4.74 -6.70
CA ASN A 76 12.70 4.15 -6.60
C ASN A 76 13.73 5.15 -6.05
N GLU A 77 13.64 6.42 -6.43
CA GLU A 77 14.52 7.47 -5.89
C GLU A 77 14.28 7.71 -4.40
N TRP A 78 13.01 7.77 -3.99
CA TRP A 78 12.64 7.87 -2.58
C TRP A 78 13.15 6.66 -1.78
N GLU A 79 12.95 5.46 -2.30
CA GLU A 79 13.35 4.20 -1.66
C GLU A 79 14.85 4.16 -1.38
N LYS A 80 15.68 4.54 -2.36
CA LYS A 80 17.14 4.64 -2.20
C LYS A 80 17.53 5.61 -1.07
N LYS A 81 16.88 6.78 -1.01
CA LYS A 81 17.16 7.79 0.03
C LYS A 81 16.74 7.29 1.40
N PHE A 82 15.54 6.72 1.50
CA PHE A 82 14.98 6.19 2.74
C PHE A 82 15.87 5.10 3.35
N TYR A 83 16.30 4.11 2.57
CA TYR A 83 17.16 3.05 3.10
C TYR A 83 18.57 3.51 3.43
N ALA A 84 19.14 4.44 2.65
CA ALA A 84 20.43 5.03 2.99
C ALA A 84 20.40 5.77 4.34
N GLU A 85 19.30 6.47 4.65
CA GLU A 85 19.09 7.12 5.94
C GLU A 85 18.87 6.10 7.07
N ALA A 86 18.00 5.11 6.84
CA ALA A 86 17.75 4.04 7.80
C ALA A 86 19.02 3.26 8.16
N GLU A 87 19.91 3.01 7.19
CA GLU A 87 21.19 2.35 7.42
C GLU A 87 22.16 3.21 8.25
N LYS A 88 22.22 4.52 7.99
CA LYS A 88 23.02 5.45 8.81
C LYS A 88 22.55 5.45 10.26
N LEU A 89 21.24 5.56 10.49
CA LEU A 89 20.63 5.52 11.83
C LEU A 89 20.94 4.19 12.55
N ARG A 90 20.78 3.05 11.85
CA ARG A 90 21.08 1.72 12.40
C ARG A 90 22.54 1.58 12.80
N ASN A 91 23.47 2.14 12.02
CA ASN A 91 24.90 2.05 12.28
C ASN A 91 25.35 3.02 13.37
N GLN A 92 24.71 4.18 13.51
CA GLN A 92 24.95 5.13 14.60
C GLN A 92 24.55 4.58 15.98
N SER A 93 23.44 3.83 16.07
CA SER A 93 23.00 3.21 17.33
C SER A 93 23.89 2.06 17.83
N LYS A 94 24.86 1.61 17.01
CA LYS A 94 25.79 0.50 17.35
C LYS A 94 27.18 0.99 17.77
N ALA A 95 27.47 2.29 17.66
CA ALA A 95 28.71 2.93 18.09
C ALA A 95 28.49 3.61 19.45
#